data_AF-A0A7S3HTR8-F1
#
_entry.id   AF-A0A7S3HTR8-F1
#
_cell.length_a   1.000
_cell.length_b   1.000
_cell.length_c   1.000
_cell.angle_alpha   90.00
_cell.angle_beta   90.00
_cell.angle_gamma   90.00
#
_symmetry.space_group_name_H-M   'P 1'
#
loop_
_entity.id
_entity.type
_entity.pdbx_description
1 polymer ?
#
loop_
_entity_poly.entity_id
_entity_poly.type
_entity_poly.pdbx_seq_one_letter_code
_entity_poly.pdbx_strand_id
1 'polypeptide(L)'
;GNATNICSDKTGTLTENRMTVVEGFFGDVSYEQEEFAGNPIPESVKRVIIEQCSINRSAYLVYKDQEGKTLDRPAIIGNKTEGALIMMVKSWGHDHEELKTNNFLEGRDKIYSFNSAKKRST
;
A
#
# COMPACT_ATOMS: atom_id res chain seq x y z
N GLY A 1 18.76 -1.21 -37.44
CA GLY A 1 18.97 -2.03 -36.22
C GLY A 1 18.63 -3.46 -36.57
N ASN A 2 19.55 -4.39 -36.32
CA ASN A 2 19.43 -5.81 -36.70
C ASN A 2 19.30 -6.73 -35.46
N ALA A 3 18.71 -6.23 -34.37
CA ALA A 3 18.48 -7.05 -33.19
C ALA A 3 17.39 -8.08 -33.50
N THR A 4 17.72 -9.37 -33.39
CA THR A 4 16.79 -10.49 -33.63
C THR A 4 16.19 -11.05 -32.34
N ASN A 5 16.80 -10.74 -31.18
CA ASN A 5 16.38 -11.24 -29.88
C ASN A 5 16.55 -10.15 -28.81
N ILE A 6 15.55 -10.00 -27.95
CA ILE A 6 15.58 -9.13 -26.77
C ILE A 6 15.25 -9.98 -25.55
N CYS A 7 16.20 -10.08 -24.61
CA CYS A 7 16.01 -10.75 -23.33
C CYS A 7 16.03 -9.69 -22.22
N SER A 8 14.86 -9.16 -21.86
CA SER A 8 14.74 -8.11 -20.84
C SER A 8 14.37 -8.69 -19.47
N ASP A 9 14.94 -8.12 -18.42
CA ASP A 9 14.52 -8.37 -17.04
C ASP A 9 13.17 -7.69 -16.76
N LYS A 10 12.40 -8.21 -15.80
CA LYS A 10 11.08 -7.67 -15.44
C LYS A 10 11.19 -6.48 -14.49
N THR A 11 12.04 -6.58 -13.47
CA THR A 11 12.05 -5.63 -12.35
C THR A 11 12.99 -4.47 -12.64
N GLY A 12 12.48 -3.25 -12.71
CA GLY A 12 13.29 -2.07 -13.03
C GLY A 12 13.57 -1.86 -14.52
N THR A 13 13.07 -2.74 -15.39
CA THR A 13 13.09 -2.56 -16.86
C THR A 13 11.66 -2.55 -17.42
N LEU A 14 10.87 -3.60 -17.20
CA LEU A 14 9.46 -3.62 -17.63
C LEU A 14 8.50 -3.01 -16.60
N THR A 15 8.91 -2.97 -15.33
CA THR A 15 8.09 -2.47 -14.22
C THR A 15 8.88 -1.46 -13.41
N GLU A 16 8.18 -0.46 -12.83
CA GLU A 16 8.80 0.55 -11.95
C GLU A 16 9.29 -0.02 -10.60
N ASN A 17 9.29 -1.35 -10.42
CA ASN A 17 9.60 -2.05 -9.16
C ASN A 17 8.79 -1.49 -7.96
N ARG A 18 7.56 -1.04 -8.26
CA ARG A 18 6.63 -0.36 -7.36
C ARG A 18 5.29 -1.06 -7.43
N MET A 19 4.76 -1.43 -6.28
CA MET A 19 3.44 -2.02 -6.17
C MET A 19 2.41 -0.90 -5.98
N THR A 20 1.26 -1.02 -6.64
CA THR A 20 0.12 -0.10 -6.52
C THR A 20 -1.15 -0.92 -6.49
N VAL A 21 -2.15 -0.46 -5.74
CA VAL A 21 -3.50 -1.03 -5.82
C VAL A 21 -4.20 -0.38 -7.01
N VAL A 22 -4.67 -1.19 -7.95
CA VAL A 22 -5.29 -0.71 -9.20
C VAL A 22 -6.77 -1.05 -9.26
N GLU A 23 -7.19 -2.14 -8.65
CA GLU A 23 -8.56 -2.67 -8.65
C GLU A 23 -8.87 -3.24 -7.27
N GLY A 24 -10.15 -3.51 -6.99
CA GLY A 24 -10.51 -4.18 -5.75
C GLY A 24 -11.92 -4.76 -5.75
N PHE A 25 -12.12 -5.77 -4.90
CA PHE A 25 -13.42 -6.41 -4.71
C PHE A 25 -13.88 -6.21 -3.27
N PHE A 26 -14.98 -5.48 -3.08
CA PHE A 26 -15.48 -5.13 -1.74
C PHE A 26 -17.00 -5.20 -1.69
N GLY A 27 -17.53 -5.91 -0.69
CA GLY A 27 -18.98 -6.01 -0.48
C GLY A 27 -19.73 -6.56 -1.69
N ASP A 28 -19.21 -7.61 -2.32
CA ASP A 28 -19.73 -8.25 -3.54
C ASP A 28 -19.72 -7.37 -4.81
N VAL A 29 -18.94 -6.29 -4.81
CA VAL A 29 -18.75 -5.41 -5.96
C VAL A 29 -17.28 -5.41 -6.38
N SER A 30 -17.05 -5.69 -7.67
CA SER A 30 -15.75 -5.49 -8.32
C SER A 30 -15.63 -4.05 -8.80
N TYR A 31 -14.48 -3.42 -8.54
CA TYR A 31 -14.13 -2.10 -9.00
C TYR A 31 -12.90 -2.21 -9.90
N GLU A 32 -13.12 -2.06 -11.20
CA GLU A 32 -12.05 -2.08 -12.21
C GLU A 32 -11.22 -0.79 -12.13
N GLN A 33 -10.06 -0.76 -12.80
CA GLN A 33 -9.07 0.31 -12.63
C GLN A 33 -9.61 1.74 -12.82
N GLU A 34 -10.44 1.95 -13.84
CA GLU A 34 -11.02 3.26 -14.16
C GLU A 34 -12.03 3.70 -13.09
N GLU A 35 -12.84 2.76 -12.61
CA GLU A 35 -13.86 3.02 -11.57
C GLU A 35 -13.22 3.22 -10.21
N PHE A 36 -12.23 2.38 -9.86
CA PHE A 36 -11.53 2.42 -8.59
C PHE A 36 -10.83 3.76 -8.35
N ALA A 37 -10.30 4.38 -9.42
CA ALA A 37 -9.72 5.72 -9.38
C ALA A 37 -10.72 6.80 -8.94
N GLY A 38 -12.01 6.61 -9.20
CA GLY A 38 -13.09 7.49 -8.74
C GLY A 38 -13.48 7.31 -7.27
N ASN A 39 -12.85 6.37 -6.56
CA ASN A 39 -13.14 6.05 -5.17
C ASN A 39 -14.63 5.78 -4.83
N PRO A 40 -15.36 4.96 -5.62
CA PRO A 40 -16.81 4.75 -5.50
C PRO A 40 -17.23 3.85 -4.33
N ILE A 41 -16.29 3.39 -3.51
CA ILE A 41 -16.54 2.41 -2.45
C ILE A 41 -17.45 3.03 -1.36
N PRO A 42 -18.38 2.27 -0.77
CA PRO A 42 -19.17 2.76 0.36
C PRO A 42 -18.30 3.13 1.56
N GLU A 43 -18.64 4.22 2.26
CA GLU A 43 -17.86 4.77 3.36
C GLU A 43 -17.68 3.76 4.53
N SER A 44 -18.71 2.98 4.83
CA SER A 44 -18.65 1.94 5.86
C SER A 44 -17.58 0.88 5.58
N VAL A 45 -17.40 0.53 4.30
CA VAL A 45 -16.42 -0.45 3.83
C VAL A 45 -15.03 0.16 3.80
N LYS A 46 -14.89 1.39 3.28
CA LYS A 46 -13.64 2.14 3.30
C LYS A 46 -13.07 2.24 4.71
N ARG A 47 -13.90 2.60 5.69
CA ARG A 47 -13.46 2.80 7.08
C ARG A 47 -12.70 1.58 7.63
N VAL A 48 -13.26 0.38 7.41
CA VAL A 48 -12.63 -0.87 7.88
C VAL A 48 -11.32 -1.13 7.13
N ILE A 49 -11.30 -0.96 5.81
CA ILE A 49 -10.10 -1.19 5.00
C ILE A 49 -8.99 -0.21 5.40
N ILE A 50 -9.32 1.07 5.51
CA ILE A 50 -8.41 2.16 5.88
C ILE A 50 -7.77 1.88 7.24
N GLU A 51 -8.58 1.51 8.23
CA GLU A 51 -8.10 1.20 9.57
C GLU A 51 -7.13 0.01 9.56
N GLN A 52 -7.53 -1.11 8.94
CA GLN A 52 -6.71 -2.33 8.93
C GLN A 52 -5.41 -2.16 8.13
N CYS A 53 -5.44 -1.42 7.01
CA CYS A 53 -4.24 -1.11 6.23
C CYS A 53 -3.28 -0.17 6.96
N SER A 54 -3.82 0.70 7.83
CA SER A 54 -3.02 1.68 8.59
C SER A 54 -2.37 1.06 9.84
N ILE A 55 -3.05 0.13 10.49
CA ILE A 55 -2.60 -0.50 11.75
C ILE A 55 -1.76 -1.75 11.49
N ASN A 56 -2.25 -2.70 10.67
CA ASN A 56 -1.65 -4.04 10.52
C ASN A 56 -0.57 -4.06 9.43
N ARG A 57 0.39 -3.14 9.55
CA ARG A 57 1.47 -2.96 8.60
C ARG A 57 2.84 -2.97 9.27
N SER A 58 3.83 -3.44 8.52
CA SER A 58 5.26 -3.29 8.80
C SER A 58 5.90 -2.20 7.93
N ALA A 59 5.27 -1.85 6.81
CA ALA A 59 5.77 -0.84 5.89
C ALA A 59 5.51 0.59 6.37
N TYR A 60 6.38 1.53 5.99
CA TYR A 60 6.23 2.96 6.25
C TYR A 60 6.74 3.80 5.07
N LEU A 61 6.25 5.04 4.99
CA LEU A 61 6.57 5.97 3.91
C LEU A 61 7.63 6.97 4.35
N VAL A 62 8.64 7.16 3.50
CA VAL A 62 9.71 8.14 3.68
C VAL A 62 9.58 9.19 2.58
N TYR A 63 9.49 10.46 2.98
CA TYR A 63 9.27 11.59 2.06
C TYR A 63 10.54 12.40 1.76
N LYS A 64 11.62 12.16 2.49
CA LYS A 64 12.89 12.86 2.34
C LYS A 64 14.01 11.86 2.11
N ASP A 65 14.99 12.22 1.30
CA ASP A 65 16.19 11.42 1.15
C ASP A 65 17.14 11.56 2.36
N GLN A 66 18.30 10.91 2.29
CA GLN A 66 19.32 10.96 3.34
C GLN A 66 19.92 12.36 3.54
N GLU A 67 19.82 13.23 2.53
CA GLU A 67 20.31 14.61 2.54
C GLU A 67 19.20 15.60 2.98
N GLY A 68 18.00 15.10 3.29
CA GLY A 68 16.86 15.89 3.74
C GLY A 68 16.05 16.54 2.62
N LYS A 69 16.38 16.28 1.35
CA LYS A 69 15.63 16.79 0.20
C LYS A 69 14.33 16.01 0.04
N THR A 70 13.25 16.74 -0.24
CA THR A 70 11.95 16.13 -0.51
C THR A 70 12.01 15.27 -1.77
N LEU A 71 11.55 14.03 -1.66
CA LEU A 71 11.40 13.11 -2.77
C LEU A 71 10.16 13.50 -3.58
N ASP A 72 10.24 13.39 -4.92
CA ASP A 72 9.08 13.62 -5.81
C ASP A 72 7.91 12.69 -5.49
N ARG A 73 8.22 11.50 -4.96
CA ARG A 73 7.25 10.50 -4.50
C ARG A 73 7.79 9.82 -3.23
N PRO A 74 6.94 9.45 -2.27
CA PRO A 74 7.39 8.75 -1.08
C PRO A 74 8.04 7.41 -1.42
N ALA A 75 9.15 7.10 -0.75
CA ALA A 75 9.76 5.79 -0.76
C ALA A 75 9.06 4.88 0.24
N ILE A 76 8.71 3.66 -0.19
CA ILE A 76 8.17 2.63 0.68
C ILE A 76 9.34 1.85 1.28
N ILE A 77 9.44 1.84 2.60
CA ILE A 77 10.37 0.98 3.34
C ILE A 77 9.58 -0.14 4.00
N GLY A 78 10.07 -1.38 3.88
CA GLY A 78 9.38 -2.59 4.34
C GLY A 78 8.68 -3.35 3.21
N ASN A 79 7.55 -3.99 3.52
CA ASN A 79 6.80 -4.78 2.54
C ASN A 79 6.18 -3.87 1.46
N LYS A 80 6.53 -4.10 0.18
CA LYS A 80 6.05 -3.29 -0.95
C LYS A 80 4.53 -3.34 -1.13
N THR A 81 3.91 -4.49 -0.86
CA THR A 81 2.46 -4.67 -0.95
C THR A 81 1.74 -3.88 0.14
N GLU A 82 2.23 -3.94 1.38
CA GLU A 82 1.68 -3.11 2.46
C GLU A 82 1.87 -1.61 2.18
N GLY A 83 3.01 -1.22 1.62
CA GLY A 83 3.22 0.17 1.18
C GLY A 83 2.26 0.61 0.08
N ALA A 84 1.90 -0.28 -0.85
CA ALA A 84 0.89 0.00 -1.86
C ALA A 84 -0.49 0.26 -1.23
N LEU A 85 -0.87 -0.52 -0.21
CA LEU A 85 -2.11 -0.32 0.54
C LEU A 85 -2.11 1.03 1.30
N ILE A 86 -0.98 1.43 1.89
CA ILE A 86 -0.84 2.74 2.53
C ILE A 86 -1.02 3.88 1.52
N MET A 87 -0.41 3.75 0.35
CA MET A 87 -0.54 4.72 -0.73
C MET A 87 -2.00 4.82 -1.20
N MET A 88 -2.73 3.71 -1.24
CA MET A 88 -4.17 3.67 -1.51
C MET A 88 -4.96 4.45 -0.43
N VAL A 89 -4.68 4.23 0.85
CA VAL A 89 -5.31 4.99 1.96
C VAL A 89 -5.10 6.50 1.79
N LYS A 90 -3.88 6.92 1.44
CA LYS A 90 -3.58 8.33 1.15
C LYS A 90 -4.32 8.85 -0.07
N SER A 91 -4.46 8.04 -1.13
CA SER A 91 -5.23 8.42 -2.32
C SER A 91 -6.72 8.63 -2.03
N TRP A 92 -7.24 7.96 -0.99
CA TRP A 92 -8.60 8.17 -0.49
C TRP A 92 -8.74 9.36 0.46
N GLY A 93 -7.66 10.11 0.72
CA GLY A 93 -7.68 11.34 1.51
C GLY A 93 -7.46 11.16 3.01
N HIS A 94 -6.96 10.01 3.45
CA HIS A 94 -6.75 9.72 4.88
C HIS A 94 -5.26 9.63 5.25
N ASP A 95 -4.90 10.08 6.45
CA ASP A 95 -3.56 9.88 6.99
C ASP A 95 -3.48 8.60 7.85
N HIS A 96 -2.77 7.62 7.32
CA HIS A 96 -2.46 6.36 7.98
C HIS A 96 -1.72 6.48 9.33
N GLU A 97 -0.90 7.51 9.56
CA GLU A 97 -0.19 7.70 10.83
C GLU A 97 -1.13 8.23 11.92
N GLU A 98 -2.02 9.15 11.54
CA GLU A 98 -3.06 9.67 12.44
C GLU A 98 -4.01 8.53 12.84
N LEU A 99 -4.45 7.73 11.88
CA LEU A 99 -5.32 6.57 12.13
C LEU A 99 -4.68 5.56 13.08
N LYS A 100 -3.40 5.24 12.88
CA LYS A 100 -2.67 4.36 13.79
C LYS A 100 -2.58 4.98 15.18
N THR A 101 -2.23 6.26 15.29
CA THR A 101 -2.10 6.95 16.58
C THR A 101 -3.42 6.97 17.36
N ASN A 102 -4.54 7.19 16.67
CA ASN A 102 -5.86 7.30 17.30
C ASN A 102 -6.46 5.93 17.68
N ASN A 103 -6.15 4.88 16.91
CA ASN A 103 -6.84 3.59 17.03
C ASN A 103 -5.96 2.45 17.60
N PHE A 104 -4.64 2.64 17.71
CA PHE A 104 -3.71 1.65 18.26
C PHE A 104 -3.15 2.10 19.60
N LEU A 105 -3.44 1.35 20.67
CA LEU A 105 -2.93 1.64 22.01
C LEU A 105 -1.66 0.84 22.29
N GLU A 106 -0.52 1.53 22.31
CA GLU A 106 0.76 0.94 22.70
C GLU A 106 0.68 0.35 24.12
N GLY A 107 0.97 -0.95 24.25
CA GLY A 107 0.92 -1.69 25.52
C GLY A 107 -0.35 -2.51 25.73
N ARG A 108 -1.46 -2.19 25.06
CA ARG A 108 -2.67 -3.04 25.03
C ARG A 108 -2.71 -3.88 23.76
N ASP A 109 -2.52 -3.22 22.63
CA ASP A 109 -2.69 -3.81 21.31
C ASP A 109 -1.37 -4.42 20.82
N LYS A 110 -1.46 -5.46 19.99
CA LYS A 110 -0.31 -6.22 19.48
C LYS A 110 -0.43 -6.40 17.98
N ILE A 111 0.68 -6.17 17.29
CA ILE A 111 0.84 -6.45 15.86
C ILE A 111 1.73 -7.69 15.73
N TYR A 112 1.27 -8.65 14.94
CA TYR A 112 1.97 -9.87 14.60
C TYR A 112 2.39 -9.81 13.14
N SER A 113 3.72 -9.81 12.94
CA SER A 113 4.32 -9.92 11.62
C SER A 113 3.86 -11.16 10.87
N PHE A 114 4.03 -11.14 9.55
CA PHE A 114 3.64 -12.23 8.68
C PHE A 114 4.17 -13.59 9.16
N ASN A 115 3.25 -14.53 9.40
CA ASN A 115 3.57 -15.90 9.74
C ASN A 115 3.47 -16.78 8.49
N SER A 116 4.58 -17.39 8.07
CA SER A 116 4.63 -18.19 6.83
C SER A 116 3.76 -19.45 6.87
N ALA A 117 3.64 -20.11 8.03
CA ALA A 117 2.81 -21.31 8.18
C ALA A 117 1.31 -20.97 8.11
N LYS A 118 0.90 -19.85 8.71
CA LYS A 118 -0.49 -19.37 8.72
C LYS A 118 -0.85 -18.49 7.51
N LYS A 119 0.16 -18.06 6.73
CA LYS A 119 0.06 -17.13 5.60
C LYS A 119 -0.73 -15.85 5.91
N ARG A 120 -0.54 -15.27 7.10
CA ARG A 120 -1.23 -14.06 7.53
C ARG A 120 -0.37 -13.17 8.44
N SER A 121 -0.62 -11.87 8.38
CA SER A 121 -0.28 -10.88 9.41
C SER A 121 -1.57 -10.44 10.10
N THR A 122 -1.48 -10.04 11.37
CA THR A 122 -2.64 -9.63 12.19
C THR A 122 -2.22 -8.64 13.24
#